data_AF-A0A5J5GJB9-F1
#
_entry.id   AF-A0A5J5GJB9-F1
#
_cell.length_a   1.000
_cell.length_b   1.000
_cell.length_c   1.000
_cell.angle_alpha   90.00
_cell.angle_beta   90.00
_cell.angle_gamma   90.00
#
_symmetry.space_group_name_H-M   'P 1'
#
loop_
_entity.id
_entity.type
_entity.pdbx_description
1 polymer ?
#
loop_
_entity_poly.entity_id
_entity_poly.type
_entity_poly.pdbx_seq_one_letter_code
_entity_poly.pdbx_strand_id
1 'polypeptide(L)'
;MRLSLLLAPLLLGSCVAGPELVPIGQGAGTSAVQSYYRSAFLGTYSPSPVCAGQELLVEMAPESVYVGETGCNIAGIDRSGDSLALSLAQCRAEGAAQPDRTLTATPTEAGALRISGGGVDATVVPCFD
;
A
#
# COMPACT_ATOMS: atom_id res chain seq x y z
N MET A 1 31.54 -51.58 8.88
CA MET A 1 31.36 -50.82 7.62
C MET A 1 30.52 -49.59 7.95
N ARG A 2 31.11 -48.40 7.79
CA ARG A 2 30.51 -47.11 8.15
C ARG A 2 29.59 -46.65 7.02
N LEU A 3 28.31 -46.40 7.33
CA LEU A 3 27.33 -45.91 6.38
C LEU A 3 27.42 -44.38 6.31
N SER A 4 27.75 -43.87 5.13
CA SER A 4 27.91 -42.45 4.83
C SER A 4 26.60 -41.69 4.97
N LEU A 5 26.55 -40.72 5.90
CA LEU A 5 25.55 -39.66 5.91
C LEU A 5 25.83 -38.71 4.74
N LEU A 6 24.98 -38.74 3.72
CA LEU A 6 24.98 -37.76 2.64
C LEU A 6 24.17 -36.53 3.08
N LEU A 7 24.92 -35.43 3.22
CA LEU A 7 24.48 -34.06 3.32
C LEU A 7 23.52 -33.71 2.17
N ALA A 8 22.33 -33.20 2.48
CA ALA A 8 21.52 -32.44 1.53
C ALA A 8 21.34 -31.02 2.10
N PRO A 9 22.13 -30.03 1.66
CA PRO A 9 21.74 -28.63 1.75
C PRO A 9 20.86 -28.31 0.54
N LEU A 10 19.99 -27.31 0.68
CA LEU A 10 19.29 -26.53 -0.37
C LEU A 10 17.81 -26.44 -0.03
N LEU A 11 17.44 -25.31 0.54
CA LEU A 11 16.50 -24.35 -0.07
C LEU A 11 16.51 -23.12 0.85
N LEU A 12 17.49 -22.25 0.62
CA LEU A 12 17.39 -20.85 1.06
C LEU A 12 16.23 -20.26 0.29
N GLY A 13 15.08 -20.15 0.94
CA GLY A 13 13.97 -19.34 0.46
C GLY A 13 14.48 -17.92 0.30
N SER A 14 14.61 -17.48 -0.95
CA SER A 14 14.82 -16.09 -1.31
C SER A 14 13.67 -15.29 -0.70
N CYS A 15 13.93 -14.67 0.45
CA CYS A 15 13.14 -13.56 0.92
C CYS A 15 13.32 -12.47 -0.13
N VAL A 16 12.41 -12.41 -1.10
CA VAL A 16 12.26 -11.23 -1.93
C VAL A 16 11.81 -10.15 -0.96
N ALA A 17 12.78 -9.38 -0.47
CA ALA A 17 12.50 -8.15 0.24
C ALA A 17 11.62 -7.32 -0.71
N GLY A 18 10.44 -6.94 -0.25
CA GLY A 18 9.56 -6.04 -0.99
C GLY A 18 10.33 -4.78 -1.40
N PRO A 19 9.83 -4.04 -2.41
CA PRO A 19 10.53 -2.86 -2.90
C PRO A 19 10.85 -1.91 -1.74
N GLU A 20 12.14 -1.67 -1.51
CA GLU A 20 12.63 -0.72 -0.52
C GLU A 20 12.21 0.69 -0.98
N LEU A 21 11.12 1.19 -0.40
CA LEU A 21 10.68 2.56 -0.60
C LEU A 21 11.66 3.48 0.11
N VAL A 22 12.23 4.43 -0.63
CA VAL A 22 13.14 5.43 -0.05
C VAL A 22 12.29 6.34 0.83
N PRO A 23 12.60 6.51 2.13
CA PRO A 23 11.89 7.47 2.96
C PRO A 23 12.08 8.86 2.38
N ILE A 24 11.00 9.47 1.87
CA ILE A 24 11.05 10.86 1.44
C ILE A 24 11.16 11.69 2.71
N GLY A 25 12.35 12.25 2.92
CA GLY A 25 12.63 13.09 4.07
C GLY A 25 11.61 14.21 4.24
N GLN A 26 10.89 14.15 5.36
CA GLN A 26 10.28 15.26 6.07
C GLN A 26 9.25 16.07 5.30
N GLY A 27 8.10 15.42 5.09
CA GLY A 27 6.82 16.07 4.83
C GLY A 27 5.72 15.51 5.72
N ALA A 28 6.01 15.11 6.97
CA ALA A 28 4.98 14.93 8.00
C ALA A 28 4.44 16.31 8.40
N GLY A 29 3.86 17.03 7.45
CA GLY A 29 3.20 18.30 7.67
C GLY A 29 2.16 18.15 8.77
N THR A 30 2.21 19.04 9.75
CA THR A 30 1.16 19.21 10.76
C THR A 30 -0.09 19.87 10.16
N SER A 31 -0.31 19.70 8.85
CA SER A 31 -1.42 20.33 8.14
C SER A 31 -2.74 19.63 8.49
N ALA A 32 -3.84 20.38 8.50
CA ALA A 32 -5.16 19.81 8.76
C ALA A 32 -5.50 18.67 7.77
N VAL A 33 -5.02 18.76 6.53
CA VAL A 33 -5.19 17.73 5.51
C VAL A 33 -4.47 16.43 5.90
N GLN A 34 -3.23 16.53 6.39
CA GLN A 34 -2.47 15.35 6.77
C GLN A 34 -2.96 14.73 8.07
N SER A 35 -3.43 15.55 9.03
CA SER A 35 -4.15 15.05 10.21
C SER A 35 -5.41 14.30 9.81
N TYR A 36 -6.18 14.84 8.86
CA TYR A 36 -7.39 14.17 8.35
C TYR A 36 -7.07 12.83 7.68
N TYR A 37 -6.08 12.80 6.78
CA TYR A 37 -5.58 11.56 6.17
C TYR A 37 -5.24 10.51 7.23
N ARG A 38 -4.42 10.88 8.22
CA ARG A 38 -3.98 9.99 9.29
C ARG A 38 -5.14 9.43 10.12
N SER A 39 -6.18 10.24 10.36
CA SER A 39 -7.32 9.84 11.18
C SER A 39 -8.35 8.97 10.45
N ALA A 40 -8.51 9.15 9.13
CA ALA A 40 -9.65 8.60 8.39
C ALA A 40 -9.29 7.56 7.34
N PHE A 41 -8.04 7.50 6.88
CA PHE A 41 -7.65 6.69 5.72
C PHE A 41 -6.55 5.68 6.01
N LEU A 42 -5.88 5.74 7.17
CA LEU A 42 -4.85 4.75 7.47
C LEU A 42 -5.45 3.39 7.77
N GLY A 43 -4.81 2.36 7.23
CA GLY A 43 -5.21 0.98 7.42
C GLY A 43 -5.02 0.16 6.15
N THR A 44 -5.43 -1.10 6.25
CA THR A 44 -5.45 -2.05 5.14
C THR A 44 -6.89 -2.27 4.72
N TYR A 45 -7.12 -2.25 3.40
CA TYR A 45 -8.43 -2.36 2.80
C TYR A 45 -8.43 -3.40 1.68
N SER A 46 -9.56 -4.05 1.46
CA SER A 46 -9.75 -4.94 0.32
C SER A 46 -11.20 -4.92 -0.17
N PRO A 47 -11.53 -5.46 -1.36
CA PRO A 47 -12.91 -5.60 -1.81
C PRO A 47 -13.81 -6.43 -0.87
N SER A 48 -13.20 -7.23 0.02
CA SER A 48 -13.85 -8.08 1.01
C SER A 48 -13.36 -7.76 2.43
N PRO A 49 -14.16 -7.98 3.49
CA PRO A 49 -13.67 -7.82 4.86
C PRO A 49 -12.54 -8.79 5.24
N VAL A 50 -12.36 -9.89 4.49
CA VAL A 50 -11.30 -10.88 4.70
C VAL A 50 -10.16 -10.64 3.73
N CYS A 51 -8.98 -10.29 4.25
CA CYS A 51 -7.86 -9.81 3.42
C CYS A 51 -6.87 -10.90 2.99
N ALA A 52 -6.85 -12.04 3.68
CA ALA A 52 -6.06 -13.19 3.27
C ALA A 52 -6.51 -13.69 1.88
N GLY A 53 -5.57 -13.79 0.95
CA GLY A 53 -5.79 -14.33 -0.39
C GLY A 53 -6.51 -13.39 -1.37
N GLN A 54 -6.67 -12.11 -1.04
CA GLN A 54 -7.25 -11.14 -1.96
C GLN A 54 -6.23 -10.66 -2.99
N GLU A 55 -6.64 -10.58 -4.26
CA GLU A 55 -5.80 -10.07 -5.35
C GLU A 55 -5.55 -8.56 -5.22
N LEU A 56 -6.55 -7.83 -4.72
CA LEU A 56 -6.45 -6.39 -4.47
C LEU A 56 -6.41 -6.12 -2.97
N LEU A 57 -5.24 -5.68 -2.51
CA LEU A 57 -5.06 -5.09 -1.18
C LEU A 57 -4.59 -3.64 -1.35
N VAL A 58 -5.20 -2.74 -0.60
CA VAL A 58 -4.79 -1.34 -0.52
C VAL A 58 -4.32 -1.07 0.90
N GLU A 59 -3.04 -0.76 1.05
CA GLU A 59 -2.47 -0.34 2.33
C GLU A 59 -2.19 1.15 2.26
N MET A 60 -2.81 1.91 3.17
CA MET A 60 -2.55 3.33 3.33
C MET A 60 -1.73 3.55 4.59
N ALA A 61 -0.46 3.90 4.40
CA ALA A 61 0.50 4.16 5.46
C ALA A 61 0.81 5.68 5.55
N PRO A 62 1.41 6.18 6.65
CA PRO A 62 1.58 7.61 6.86
C PRO A 62 2.35 8.37 5.76
N GLU A 63 3.24 7.67 5.05
CA GLU A 63 4.14 8.25 4.03
C GLU A 63 4.14 7.47 2.71
N SER A 64 3.39 6.37 2.63
CA SER A 64 3.35 5.49 1.46
C SER A 64 1.97 4.87 1.26
N VAL A 65 1.70 4.44 0.04
CA VAL A 65 0.50 3.67 -0.32
C VAL A 65 0.93 2.46 -1.11
N TYR A 66 0.40 1.29 -0.74
CA TYR A 66 0.51 0.06 -1.53
C TYR A 66 -0.83 -0.25 -2.17
N VAL A 67 -0.80 -0.60 -3.45
CA VAL A 67 -1.95 -1.13 -4.17
C VAL A 67 -1.55 -2.41 -4.90
N GLY A 68 -2.09 -3.53 -4.45
CA GLY A 68 -1.58 -4.86 -4.78
C GLY A 68 -0.11 -4.95 -4.41
N GLU A 69 0.73 -5.28 -5.38
CA GLU A 69 2.19 -5.39 -5.21
C GLU A 69 2.94 -4.07 -5.46
N THR A 70 2.24 -3.02 -5.90
CA THR A 70 2.88 -1.73 -6.18
C THR A 70 2.88 -0.85 -4.94
N GLY A 71 4.07 -0.54 -4.42
CA GLY A 71 4.27 0.48 -3.38
C GLY A 71 4.69 1.83 -3.99
N CYS A 72 4.15 2.92 -3.48
CA CYS A 72 4.54 4.28 -3.85
C CYS A 72 4.70 5.17 -2.62
N ASN A 73 5.56 6.19 -2.72
CA ASN A 73 5.67 7.23 -1.71
C ASN A 73 4.61 8.31 -1.92
N ILE A 74 4.09 8.88 -0.84
CA ILE A 74 3.16 10.02 -0.90
C ILE A 74 3.98 11.30 -1.04
N ALA A 75 3.92 11.91 -2.23
CA ALA A 75 4.56 13.20 -2.50
C ALA A 75 3.67 14.39 -2.11
N GLY A 76 2.35 14.20 -2.08
CA GLY A 76 1.40 15.26 -1.75
C GLY A 76 0.00 14.72 -1.48
N ILE A 77 -0.76 15.48 -0.68
CA ILE A 77 -2.15 15.17 -0.32
C ILE A 77 -2.98 16.43 -0.53
N ASP A 78 -3.92 16.38 -1.45
CA ASP A 78 -4.88 17.45 -1.70
C ASP A 78 -6.28 17.00 -1.26
N ARG A 79 -7.03 17.89 -0.59
CA ARG A 79 -8.38 17.60 -0.11
C ARG A 79 -9.43 18.36 -0.90
N SER A 80 -10.48 17.65 -1.31
CA SER A 80 -11.67 18.24 -1.93
C SER A 80 -12.92 17.64 -1.30
N GLY A 81 -13.60 18.39 -0.42
CA GLY A 81 -14.68 17.84 0.41
C GLY A 81 -14.12 16.77 1.35
N ASP A 82 -14.67 15.56 1.30
CA ASP A 82 -14.17 14.40 2.06
C ASP A 82 -13.23 13.50 1.24
N SER A 83 -13.06 13.79 -0.05
CA SER A 83 -12.13 13.07 -0.91
C SER A 83 -10.69 13.59 -0.73
N LEU A 84 -9.74 12.68 -0.83
CA LEU A 84 -8.32 12.95 -0.90
C LEU A 84 -7.75 12.53 -2.25
N ALA A 85 -7.02 13.42 -2.90
CA ALA A 85 -6.15 13.10 -4.02
C ALA A 85 -4.72 12.96 -3.50
N LEU A 86 -4.15 11.77 -3.64
CA LEU A 86 -2.79 11.42 -3.24
C LEU A 86 -1.91 11.46 -4.49
N SER A 87 -0.93 12.34 -4.49
CA SER A 87 0.13 12.35 -5.50
C SER A 87 1.16 11.31 -5.09
N LEU A 88 1.24 10.22 -5.84
CA LEU A 88 2.11 9.08 -5.55
C LEU A 88 3.32 9.10 -6.48
N ALA A 89 4.51 9.05 -5.88
CA ALA A 89 5.78 9.12 -6.58
C ALA A 89 6.69 7.94 -6.23
N GLN A 90 7.71 7.70 -7.05
CA GLN A 90 8.70 6.66 -6.85
C GLN A 90 8.06 5.27 -6.73
N CYS A 91 7.01 5.03 -7.51
CA CYS A 91 6.29 3.76 -7.48
C CYS A 91 7.18 2.59 -7.90
N ARG A 92 7.05 1.47 -7.21
CA ARG A 92 7.79 0.23 -7.50
C ARG A 92 6.91 -1.00 -7.29
N ALA A 93 7.07 -1.98 -8.16
CA ALA A 93 6.47 -3.32 -8.03
C ALA A 93 7.56 -4.35 -8.36
N GLU A 94 7.73 -5.36 -7.51
CA GLU A 94 8.75 -6.41 -7.67
C GLU A 94 10.17 -5.85 -7.92
N GLY A 95 10.50 -4.69 -7.32
CA GLY A 95 11.78 -4.00 -7.50
C GLY A 95 11.89 -3.16 -8.80
N ALA A 96 10.99 -3.33 -9.76
CA ALA A 96 10.95 -2.53 -10.98
C ALA A 96 10.28 -1.17 -10.75
N ALA A 97 10.81 -0.13 -11.40
CA ALA A 97 10.18 1.19 -11.38
C ALA A 97 8.83 1.14 -12.11
N GLN A 98 7.83 1.77 -11.52
CA GLN A 98 6.50 1.92 -12.06
C GLN A 98 6.20 3.41 -12.29
N PRO A 99 5.26 3.75 -13.19
CA PRO A 99 4.83 5.13 -13.35
C PRO A 99 4.28 5.71 -12.05
N ASP A 100 4.68 6.94 -11.77
CA ASP A 100 4.03 7.81 -10.78
C ASP A 100 2.55 7.97 -11.14
N ARG A 101 1.70 8.14 -10.13
CA ARG A 101 0.24 8.12 -10.33
C ARG A 101 -0.46 8.97 -9.30
N THR A 102 -1.71 9.32 -9.58
CA THR A 102 -2.60 9.95 -8.61
C THR A 102 -3.66 8.95 -8.21
N LEU A 103 -3.88 8.81 -6.91
CA LEU A 103 -4.93 7.98 -6.33
C LEU A 103 -5.94 8.90 -5.65
N THR A 104 -7.22 8.75 -5.98
CA THR A 104 -8.30 9.43 -5.25
C THR A 104 -8.97 8.44 -4.32
N ALA A 105 -9.02 8.79 -3.04
CA ALA A 105 -9.72 8.04 -2.00
C ALA A 105 -10.89 8.86 -1.49
N THR A 106 -12.09 8.29 -1.55
CA THR A 106 -13.32 8.93 -1.07
C THR A 106 -13.99 8.04 -0.03
N PRO A 107 -14.21 8.51 1.20
CA PRO A 107 -14.96 7.76 2.20
C PRO A 107 -16.38 7.49 1.71
N THR A 108 -16.84 6.28 1.99
CA THR A 108 -18.24 5.88 1.79
C THR A 108 -18.82 5.44 3.13
N GLU A 109 -19.90 4.66 3.10
CA GLU A 109 -20.56 4.17 4.31
C GLU A 109 -19.69 3.16 5.07
N ALA A 110 -19.90 3.06 6.39
CA ALA A 110 -19.30 2.03 7.26
C ALA A 110 -17.75 1.92 7.23
N GLY A 111 -17.04 3.02 6.93
CA GLY A 111 -15.57 3.03 6.89
C GLY A 111 -14.97 2.46 5.60
N ALA A 112 -15.81 2.12 4.62
CA ALA A 112 -15.37 1.74 3.29
C ALA A 112 -14.85 2.96 2.52
N LEU A 113 -13.99 2.72 1.54
CA LEU A 113 -13.40 3.73 0.67
C LEU A 113 -13.69 3.38 -0.80
N ARG A 114 -14.11 4.38 -1.56
CA ARG A 114 -14.04 4.34 -3.03
C ARG A 114 -12.65 4.81 -3.46
N ILE A 115 -11.89 3.92 -4.06
CA ILE A 115 -10.54 4.16 -4.58
C ILE A 115 -10.61 4.24 -6.10
N SER A 116 -10.04 5.29 -6.68
CA SER A 116 -10.00 5.48 -8.13
C SER A 116 -8.69 6.14 -8.58
N GLY A 117 -8.29 5.88 -9.82
CA GLY A 117 -7.05 6.40 -10.41
C GLY A 117 -5.89 5.41 -10.32
N GLY A 118 -4.80 5.70 -11.02
CA GLY A 118 -3.61 4.85 -10.97
C GLY A 118 -3.81 3.41 -11.45
N GLY A 119 -4.80 3.17 -12.31
CA GLY A 119 -5.19 1.85 -12.82
C GLY A 119 -6.20 1.09 -11.96
N VAL A 120 -6.70 1.70 -10.89
CA VAL A 120 -7.63 1.08 -9.93
C VAL A 120 -8.94 1.84 -9.95
N ASP A 121 -10.05 1.11 -9.86
CA ASP A 121 -11.37 1.69 -9.67
C ASP A 121 -12.25 0.73 -8.86
N ALA A 122 -12.06 0.70 -7.54
CA ALA A 122 -12.73 -0.26 -6.65
C ALA A 122 -13.34 0.40 -5.40
N THR A 123 -14.35 -0.24 -4.81
CA THR A 123 -14.77 0.05 -3.44
C THR A 123 -14.13 -0.99 -2.55
N VAL A 124 -13.45 -0.56 -1.49
CA VAL A 124 -12.73 -1.40 -0.55
C VAL A 124 -13.24 -1.14 0.86
N VAL A 125 -13.31 -2.19 1.67
CA VAL A 125 -13.69 -2.15 3.08
C VAL A 125 -12.46 -2.39 3.95
N PRO A 126 -12.44 -1.92 5.20
CA PRO A 126 -11.37 -2.24 6.13
C PRO A 126 -11.21 -3.75 6.28
N CYS A 127 -9.96 -4.20 6.30
CA CYS A 127 -9.62 -5.56 6.69
C CYS A 127 -9.95 -5.78 8.16
N PHE A 128 -10.58 -6.91 8.48
CA PHE A 128 -10.61 -7.44 9.84
C PHE A 128 -9.67 -8.65 9.88
N ASP A 129 -8.78 -8.68 10.88
CA ASP A 129 -8.01 -9.87 11.23
C ASP A 129 -8.89 -10.93 11.92
#